data_AF-A0A8X7BWE8-F1
#
_entry.id   AF-A0A8X7BWE8-F1
#
_cell.length_a   1.000
_cell.length_b   1.000
_cell.length_c   1.000
_cell.angle_alpha   90.00
_cell.angle_beta   90.00
_cell.angle_gamma   90.00
#
_symmetry.space_group_name_H-M   'P 1'
#
loop_
_entity.id
_entity.type
_entity.pdbx_description
1 polymer ?
#
loop_
_entity_poly.entity_id
_entity_poly.type
_entity_poly.pdbx_seq_one_letter_code
_entity_poly.pdbx_strand_id
1 'polypeptide(L)'
;MKMEGSRSATCLESGNWSNPIPKCLAPCIVPEMEMGNFTDYNPGSHVIHGQEVNITCEPRYAVIHNATPVSCNNGTWTHVPVCAPARCRQLPDKPKNGLVIAPKTDHGMKALFLCRDGYQLAGPNVTECYYGEWTLPTPICKESKWSRPHFVHGSTLLCSPLFFFSALTAAKNIPFAKSVCECLLFLQNCVRF
;
A
#
# COMPACT_ATOMS: atom_id res chain seq x y z
N MET A 1 -13.00 34.77 18.82
CA MET A 1 -13.82 34.05 19.82
C MET A 1 -15.28 34.14 19.42
N LYS A 2 -16.08 33.11 19.68
CA LYS A 2 -17.53 33.04 19.40
C LYS A 2 -18.29 32.91 20.71
N MET A 3 -19.31 33.73 20.94
CA MET A 3 -20.16 33.65 22.14
C MET A 3 -21.43 32.83 21.83
N GLU A 4 -21.77 31.89 22.70
CA GLU A 4 -22.97 31.09 22.63
C GLU A 4 -23.82 31.32 23.90
N GLY A 5 -25.07 31.74 23.72
CA GLY A 5 -25.97 32.12 24.81
C GLY A 5 -26.34 33.60 24.83
N SER A 6 -27.04 34.02 25.88
CA SER A 6 -27.53 35.39 26.03
C SER A 6 -26.41 36.35 26.43
N ARG A 7 -26.38 37.53 25.81
CA ARG A 7 -25.37 38.57 26.08
C ARG A 7 -25.58 39.28 27.44
N SER A 8 -26.73 39.09 28.06
CA SER A 8 -27.07 39.63 29.37
C SER A 8 -27.88 38.62 30.18
N ALA A 9 -27.64 38.64 31.49
CA ALA A 9 -28.42 37.90 32.47
C ALA A 9 -28.75 38.87 33.61
N THR A 10 -30.01 38.86 34.03
CA THR A 10 -30.52 39.69 35.14
C THR A 10 -31.01 38.76 36.22
N CYS A 11 -30.67 39.04 37.49
CA CYS A 11 -31.20 38.28 38.61
C CYS A 11 -32.69 38.62 38.77
N LEU A 12 -33.55 37.60 38.74
CA LEU A 12 -34.99 37.75 38.94
C LEU A 12 -35.33 37.73 40.43
N GLU A 13 -36.51 38.23 40.80
CA GLU A 13 -37.01 38.20 42.19
C GLU A 13 -37.11 36.77 42.76
N SER A 14 -37.22 35.76 41.90
CA SER A 14 -37.19 34.35 42.26
C SER A 14 -35.81 33.83 42.69
N GLY A 15 -34.76 34.67 42.62
CA GLY A 15 -33.37 34.29 42.89
C GLY A 15 -32.66 33.55 41.75
N ASN A 16 -33.36 33.29 40.64
CA ASN A 16 -32.78 32.70 39.44
C ASN A 16 -32.36 33.76 38.42
N TRP A 17 -31.33 33.46 37.63
CA TRP A 17 -30.93 34.29 36.50
C TRP A 17 -31.94 34.16 35.34
N SER A 18 -32.24 35.29 34.67
CA SER A 18 -33.10 35.32 33.49
C SER A 18 -32.55 34.53 32.31
N ASN A 19 -31.22 34.40 32.24
CA ASN A 19 -30.52 33.60 31.25
C ASN A 19 -29.34 32.86 31.90
N PRO A 20 -28.98 31.67 31.41
CA PRO A 20 -27.74 31.01 31.82
C PRO A 20 -26.51 31.83 31.37
N ILE A 21 -25.39 31.60 32.06
CA ILE A 21 -24.11 32.25 31.74
C ILE A 21 -23.68 31.86 30.31
N PRO A 22 -23.33 32.82 29.43
CA PRO A 22 -22.93 32.50 28.07
C PRO A 22 -21.58 31.79 28.04
N LYS A 23 -21.41 30.89 27.07
CA LYS A 23 -20.16 30.18 26.81
C LYS A 23 -19.34 30.95 25.79
N CYS A 24 -18.06 31.18 26.09
CA CYS A 24 -17.10 31.74 25.14
C CYS A 24 -16.32 30.60 24.50
N LEU A 25 -16.50 30.42 23.20
CA LEU A 25 -15.86 29.38 22.41
C LEU A 25 -14.59 29.96 21.77
N ALA A 26 -13.46 29.37 22.14
CA ALA A 26 -12.14 29.80 21.68
C ALA A 26 -11.95 29.48 20.18
N PRO A 27 -11.27 30.35 19.41
CA PRO A 27 -10.83 30.04 18.06
C PRO A 27 -9.65 29.06 18.10
N CYS A 28 -9.52 28.24 17.08
CA CYS A 28 -8.36 27.35 16.91
C CYS A 28 -7.25 28.09 16.16
N ILE A 29 -6.00 27.77 16.51
CA ILE A 29 -4.82 28.28 15.80
C ILE A 29 -4.41 27.24 14.76
N VAL A 30 -4.19 27.66 13.52
CA VAL A 30 -3.73 26.79 12.44
C VAL A 30 -2.26 26.40 12.70
N PRO A 31 -1.95 25.12 12.89
CA PRO A 31 -0.58 24.66 13.10
C PRO A 31 0.22 24.69 11.79
N GLU A 32 1.55 24.66 11.92
CA GLU A 32 2.44 24.35 10.81
C GLU A 32 2.40 22.84 10.50
N MET A 33 2.45 22.46 9.22
CA MET A 33 2.32 21.09 8.76
C MET A 33 3.42 20.76 7.76
N GLU A 34 3.99 19.56 7.86
CA GLU A 34 4.98 19.06 6.91
C GLU A 34 4.28 18.53 5.64
N MET A 35 4.78 18.94 4.47
CA MET A 35 4.30 18.50 3.14
C MET A 35 2.79 18.72 2.91
N GLY A 36 2.20 19.73 3.56
CA GLY A 36 0.79 20.09 3.41
C GLY A 36 0.44 21.43 4.07
N ASN A 37 -0.77 21.91 3.79
CA ASN A 37 -1.30 23.15 4.37
C ASN A 37 -2.82 23.08 4.59
N PHE A 38 -3.32 24.00 5.41
CA PHE A 38 -4.75 24.24 5.53
C PHE A 38 -5.19 25.10 4.34
N THR A 39 -6.20 24.64 3.60
CA THR A 39 -6.72 25.36 2.43
C THR A 39 -7.26 26.72 2.88
N ASP A 40 -6.82 27.80 2.21
CA ASP A 40 -7.20 29.19 2.50
C ASP A 40 -6.73 29.78 3.84
N TYR A 41 -5.87 29.07 4.58
CA TYR A 41 -5.35 29.54 5.86
C TYR A 41 -3.83 29.40 5.98
N ASN A 42 -3.17 30.46 6.44
CA ASN A 42 -1.74 30.43 6.74
C ASN A 42 -1.48 29.87 8.14
N PRO A 43 -0.31 29.26 8.40
CA PRO A 43 0.11 28.90 9.74
C PRO A 43 0.03 30.08 10.71
N GLY A 44 -0.49 29.85 11.91
CA GLY A 44 -0.72 30.89 12.93
C GLY A 44 -2.03 31.69 12.78
N SER A 45 -2.79 31.50 11.71
CA SER A 45 -4.12 32.11 11.57
C SER A 45 -5.15 31.51 12.54
N HIS A 46 -6.22 32.26 12.81
CA HIS A 46 -7.29 31.87 13.73
C HIS A 46 -8.54 31.44 12.98
N VAL A 47 -9.04 30.24 13.30
CA VAL A 47 -10.27 29.66 12.76
C VAL A 47 -11.35 29.68 13.82
N ILE A 48 -12.54 30.15 13.47
CA ILE A 48 -13.65 30.33 14.41
C ILE A 48 -14.24 28.96 14.77
N HIS A 49 -14.64 28.79 16.02
CA HIS A 49 -15.31 27.57 16.46
C HIS A 49 -16.52 27.21 15.56
N GLY A 50 -16.56 25.94 15.16
CA GLY A 50 -17.58 25.35 14.29
C GLY A 50 -17.26 25.47 12.80
N GLN A 51 -16.16 26.10 12.40
CA GLN A 51 -15.70 26.08 11.01
C GLN A 51 -14.97 24.78 10.68
N GLU A 52 -15.18 24.30 9.46
CA GLU A 52 -14.49 23.18 8.86
C GLU A 52 -13.47 23.69 7.84
N VAL A 53 -12.27 23.11 7.88
CA VAL A 53 -11.16 23.52 7.01
C VAL A 53 -10.61 22.30 6.30
N ASN A 54 -10.47 22.41 4.98
CA ASN A 54 -9.84 21.37 4.17
C ASN A 54 -8.33 21.46 4.27
N ILE A 55 -7.66 20.34 4.04
CA ILE A 55 -6.21 20.25 4.07
C ILE A 55 -5.73 19.75 2.72
N THR A 56 -4.74 20.44 2.17
CA THR A 56 -4.16 20.15 0.87
C THR A 56 -2.74 19.68 1.10
N CYS A 57 -2.42 18.47 0.63
CA CYS A 57 -1.06 17.96 0.67
C CYS A 57 -0.28 18.39 -0.57
N GLU A 58 1.04 18.43 -0.47
CA GLU A 58 1.93 18.63 -1.60
C GLU A 58 1.76 17.56 -2.68
N PRO A 59 2.21 17.83 -3.93
CA PRO A 59 2.18 16.84 -4.99
C PRO A 59 2.87 15.54 -4.58
N ARG A 60 2.19 14.41 -4.85
CA ARG A 60 2.62 13.05 -4.47
C ARG A 60 2.54 12.72 -2.96
N TYR A 61 1.94 13.60 -2.15
CA TYR A 61 1.54 13.32 -0.78
C TYR A 61 0.00 13.25 -0.69
N ALA A 62 -0.48 12.51 0.31
CA ALA A 62 -1.91 12.38 0.59
C ALA A 62 -2.14 12.17 2.09
N VAL A 63 -3.36 12.49 2.53
CA VAL A 63 -3.79 12.16 3.89
C VAL A 63 -4.14 10.67 3.95
N ILE A 64 -3.48 9.90 4.84
CA ILE A 64 -3.64 8.42 4.91
C ILE A 64 -4.43 7.90 6.11
N HIS A 65 -4.50 8.63 7.23
CA HIS A 65 -5.14 8.14 8.46
C HIS A 65 -6.40 8.91 8.87
N ASN A 66 -6.46 10.20 8.54
CA ASN A 66 -7.49 11.11 9.02
C ASN A 66 -8.34 11.60 7.85
N ALA A 67 -9.62 11.88 8.10
CA ALA A 67 -10.47 12.48 7.08
C ALA A 67 -10.23 13.99 7.00
N THR A 68 -10.43 14.59 5.83
CA THR A 68 -10.55 16.04 5.67
C THR A 68 -11.98 16.32 5.20
N PRO A 69 -12.66 17.38 5.68
CA PRO A 69 -12.14 18.51 6.45
C PRO A 69 -11.94 18.25 7.96
N VAL A 70 -11.19 19.13 8.63
CA VAL A 70 -11.04 19.19 10.09
C VAL A 70 -11.90 20.29 10.68
N SER A 71 -12.46 20.08 11.87
CA SER A 71 -13.32 21.08 12.51
C SER A 71 -12.67 21.71 13.74
N CYS A 72 -12.91 23.00 13.95
CA CYS A 72 -12.47 23.71 15.15
C CYS A 72 -13.50 23.58 16.30
N ASN A 73 -13.11 22.91 17.38
CA ASN A 73 -13.94 22.71 18.57
C ASN A 73 -13.33 23.38 19.82
N ASN A 74 -13.88 24.56 20.18
CA ASN A 74 -13.50 25.35 21.36
C ASN A 74 -11.97 25.45 21.58
N GLY A 75 -11.25 25.93 20.58
CA GLY A 75 -9.79 26.10 20.62
C GLY A 75 -8.97 24.86 20.27
N THR A 76 -9.61 23.71 20.06
CA THR A 76 -8.94 22.44 19.70
C THR A 76 -9.45 21.92 18.37
N TRP A 77 -8.55 21.45 17.51
CA TRP A 77 -8.93 20.76 16.27
C TRP A 77 -9.46 19.35 16.57
N THR A 78 -10.46 18.87 15.82
CA THR A 78 -10.95 17.48 15.95
C THR A 78 -9.82 16.47 15.82
N HIS A 79 -8.94 16.72 14.86
CA HIS A 79 -7.72 15.99 14.60
C HIS A 79 -6.84 16.85 13.68
N VAL A 80 -5.54 16.60 13.67
CA VAL A 80 -4.62 17.21 12.72
C VAL A 80 -4.12 16.09 11.80
N PRO A 81 -4.52 16.05 10.51
CA PRO A 81 -4.03 15.05 9.59
C PRO A 81 -2.55 15.29 9.31
N VAL A 82 -1.87 14.20 8.96
CA VAL A 82 -0.49 14.23 8.51
C VAL A 82 -0.49 13.89 7.03
N CYS A 83 0.17 14.72 6.24
CA CYS A 83 0.45 14.43 4.83
C CYS A 83 1.63 13.47 4.76
N ALA A 84 1.43 12.34 4.10
CA ALA A 84 2.46 11.33 3.94
C ALA A 84 2.48 10.85 2.48
N PRO A 85 3.55 10.17 2.05
CA PRO A 85 3.70 9.80 0.64
C PRO A 85 2.48 9.04 0.13
N ALA A 86 1.99 9.45 -1.04
CA ALA A 86 0.73 8.97 -1.57
C ALA A 86 0.78 7.46 -1.82
N ARG A 87 -0.33 6.79 -1.52
CA ARG A 87 -0.59 5.42 -1.96
C ARG A 87 -0.84 5.37 -3.46
N CYS A 88 -0.48 4.26 -4.09
CA CYS A 88 -0.79 3.99 -5.48
C CYS A 88 -2.29 3.75 -5.61
N ARG A 89 -2.97 4.66 -6.30
CA ARG A 89 -4.45 4.63 -6.45
C ARG A 89 -4.92 3.53 -7.37
N GLN A 90 -4.11 3.20 -8.37
CA GLN A 90 -4.36 2.11 -9.31
C GLN A 90 -3.41 0.97 -9.00
N LEU A 91 -3.91 -0.25 -9.10
CA LEU A 91 -3.08 -1.44 -9.10
C LEU A 91 -2.23 -1.49 -10.38
N PRO A 92 -1.04 -2.11 -10.35
CA PRO A 92 -0.28 -2.34 -11.57
C PRO A 92 -1.10 -3.18 -12.54
N ASP A 93 -0.94 -2.95 -13.84
CA ASP A 93 -1.63 -3.75 -14.83
C ASP A 93 -1.26 -5.22 -14.70
N LYS A 94 -2.22 -6.11 -14.90
CA LYS A 94 -1.94 -7.54 -14.89
C LYS A 94 -1.23 -7.97 -16.18
N PRO A 95 -0.17 -8.78 -16.10
CA PRO A 95 0.45 -9.34 -17.29
C PRO A 95 -0.54 -10.27 -18.04
N LYS A 96 -0.49 -10.27 -19.38
CA LYS A 96 -1.21 -11.28 -20.18
C LYS A 96 -0.72 -12.67 -19.76
N ASN A 97 -1.62 -13.63 -19.54
CA ASN A 97 -1.29 -14.96 -19.02
C ASN A 97 -0.56 -14.95 -17.66
N GLY A 98 -0.81 -13.93 -16.85
CA GLY A 98 -0.32 -13.86 -15.48
C GLY A 98 -1.33 -13.23 -14.53
N LEU A 99 -0.86 -12.92 -13.33
CA LEU A 99 -1.60 -12.34 -12.23
C LEU A 99 -0.69 -11.41 -11.44
N VAL A 100 -1.31 -10.48 -10.71
CA VAL A 100 -0.64 -9.52 -9.84
C VAL A 100 -1.17 -9.69 -8.42
N ILE A 101 -0.28 -9.78 -7.44
CA ILE A 101 -0.59 -9.87 -6.01
C ILE A 101 -0.10 -8.59 -5.35
N ALA A 102 -1.04 -7.77 -4.89
CA ALA A 102 -0.76 -6.51 -4.21
C ALA A 102 -1.80 -6.29 -3.10
N PRO A 103 -1.56 -6.84 -1.88
CA PRO A 103 -2.53 -6.78 -0.79
C PRO A 103 -2.70 -5.35 -0.23
N LYS A 104 -1.68 -4.51 -0.38
CA LYS A 104 -1.67 -3.09 -0.01
C LYS A 104 -0.99 -2.29 -1.11
N THR A 105 -1.36 -1.02 -1.22
CA THR A 105 -0.81 -0.09 -2.21
C THR A 105 -0.22 1.17 -1.57
N ASP A 106 0.02 1.13 -0.25
CA ASP A 106 0.68 2.22 0.47
C ASP A 106 2.12 2.42 -0.04
N HIS A 107 2.68 3.61 0.20
CA HIS A 107 4.07 3.88 -0.14
C HIS A 107 5.03 2.83 0.47
N GLY A 108 5.96 2.33 -0.34
CA GLY A 108 6.91 1.27 0.01
C GLY A 108 6.34 -0.15 -0.07
N MET A 109 5.04 -0.30 -0.32
CA MET A 109 4.42 -1.62 -0.52
C MET A 109 4.79 -2.18 -1.89
N LYS A 110 4.94 -3.50 -1.95
CA LYS A 110 5.37 -4.21 -3.14
C LYS A 110 4.24 -5.02 -3.75
N ALA A 111 4.18 -5.02 -5.08
CA ALA A 111 3.32 -5.87 -5.87
C ALA A 111 4.15 -6.95 -6.57
N LEU A 112 3.68 -8.20 -6.51
CA LEU A 112 4.33 -9.36 -7.10
C LEU A 112 3.60 -9.80 -8.37
N PHE A 113 4.34 -9.99 -9.45
CA PHE A 113 3.84 -10.54 -10.70
C PHE A 113 4.16 -12.02 -10.81
N LEU A 114 3.15 -12.80 -11.20
CA LEU A 114 3.27 -14.23 -11.39
C LEU A 114 2.70 -14.60 -12.77
N CYS A 115 3.37 -15.50 -13.48
CA CYS A 115 2.86 -16.06 -14.72
C CYS A 115 2.08 -17.34 -14.45
N ARG A 116 1.07 -17.60 -15.29
CA ARG A 116 0.35 -18.88 -15.29
C ARG A 116 1.27 -19.98 -15.79
N ASP A 117 0.91 -21.21 -15.49
CA ASP A 117 1.67 -22.37 -15.96
C ASP A 117 1.85 -22.37 -17.47
N GLY A 118 3.04 -22.78 -17.92
CA GLY A 118 3.40 -22.73 -19.34
C GLY A 118 3.90 -21.36 -19.79
N TYR A 119 3.99 -20.37 -18.88
CA TYR A 119 4.58 -19.06 -19.15
C TYR A 119 5.69 -18.72 -18.17
N GLN A 120 6.70 -17.99 -18.63
CA GLN A 120 7.81 -17.48 -17.85
C GLN A 120 7.83 -15.95 -17.90
N LEU A 121 8.09 -15.33 -16.75
CA LEU A 121 8.14 -13.88 -16.63
C LEU A 121 9.40 -13.32 -17.29
N ALA A 122 9.24 -12.35 -18.17
CA ALA A 122 10.32 -11.60 -18.77
C ALA A 122 10.36 -10.18 -18.17
N GLY A 123 11.31 -9.97 -17.25
CA GLY A 123 11.48 -8.71 -16.53
C GLY A 123 11.48 -8.90 -15.00
N PRO A 124 11.48 -7.80 -14.23
CA PRO A 124 11.37 -7.86 -12.78
C PRO A 124 10.01 -8.39 -12.35
N ASN A 125 10.00 -9.29 -11.37
CA ASN A 125 8.78 -9.89 -10.82
C ASN A 125 8.14 -9.04 -9.71
N VAL A 126 8.80 -7.98 -9.26
CA VAL A 126 8.34 -7.11 -8.17
C VAL A 126 8.36 -5.65 -8.63
N THR A 127 7.31 -4.91 -8.32
CA THR A 127 7.26 -3.45 -8.44
C THR A 127 6.90 -2.84 -7.08
N GLU A 128 7.41 -1.65 -6.78
CA GLU A 128 7.21 -0.97 -5.50
C GLU A 128 6.37 0.29 -5.71
N CYS A 129 5.47 0.58 -4.79
CA CYS A 129 4.72 1.82 -4.82
C CYS A 129 5.59 2.94 -4.25
N TYR A 130 5.92 3.92 -5.09
CA TYR A 130 6.73 5.06 -4.73
C TYR A 130 5.99 6.35 -5.08
N TYR A 131 5.65 7.12 -4.05
CA TYR A 131 5.01 8.45 -4.17
C TYR A 131 3.76 8.46 -5.07
N GLY A 132 2.91 7.44 -4.95
CA GLY A 132 1.66 7.30 -5.70
C GLY A 132 1.79 6.60 -7.07
N GLU A 133 3.01 6.27 -7.49
CA GLU A 133 3.30 5.59 -8.76
C GLU A 133 4.07 4.29 -8.55
N TRP A 134 3.86 3.31 -9.43
CA TRP A 134 4.62 2.06 -9.40
C TRP A 134 5.97 2.26 -10.07
N THR A 135 7.05 1.86 -9.40
CA THR A 135 8.43 2.11 -9.87
C THR A 135 8.76 1.41 -11.18
N LEU A 136 8.10 0.29 -11.46
CA LEU A 136 8.37 -0.56 -12.62
C LEU A 136 7.08 -0.88 -13.38
N PRO A 137 7.14 -0.91 -14.72
CA PRO A 137 6.00 -1.27 -15.56
C PRO A 137 5.68 -2.77 -15.45
N THR A 138 4.48 -3.13 -15.88
CA THR A 138 4.04 -4.53 -15.91
C THR A 138 4.92 -5.38 -16.83
N PRO A 139 5.51 -6.48 -16.32
CA PRO A 139 6.36 -7.38 -17.11
C PRO A 139 5.51 -8.22 -18.09
N ILE A 140 6.18 -8.94 -18.99
CA ILE A 140 5.50 -9.78 -19.99
C ILE A 140 5.69 -11.25 -19.64
N CYS A 141 4.60 -12.03 -19.60
CA CYS A 141 4.68 -13.48 -19.54
C CYS A 141 4.84 -14.03 -20.96
N LYS A 142 5.99 -14.65 -21.24
CA LYS A 142 6.29 -15.32 -22.50
C LYS A 142 6.04 -16.81 -22.36
N GLU A 143 5.63 -17.46 -23.44
CA GLU A 143 5.49 -18.92 -23.43
C GLU A 143 6.82 -19.57 -23.03
N SER A 144 6.72 -20.48 -22.09
CA SER A 144 7.83 -21.24 -21.61
C SER A 144 8.17 -22.29 -22.66
N LYS A 145 9.42 -22.29 -23.14
CA LYS A 145 9.93 -23.35 -24.02
C LYS A 145 10.12 -24.68 -23.31
N TRP A 146 9.94 -24.71 -21.99
CA TRP A 146 9.87 -25.95 -21.24
C TRP A 146 8.59 -26.65 -21.63
N SER A 147 8.70 -27.60 -22.56
CA SER A 147 7.66 -28.57 -22.82
C SER A 147 7.31 -29.21 -21.48
N ARG A 148 6.06 -29.05 -21.04
CA ARG A 148 5.51 -29.89 -19.97
C ARG A 148 5.84 -31.32 -20.38
N PRO A 149 6.63 -32.10 -19.62
CA PRO A 149 6.79 -33.50 -19.93
C PRO A 149 5.40 -34.10 -19.98
N HIS A 150 5.02 -34.59 -21.15
CA HIS A 150 3.73 -35.20 -21.39
C HIS A 150 3.68 -36.40 -20.44
N PHE A 151 2.85 -36.33 -19.40
CA PHE A 151 2.63 -37.45 -18.50
C PHE A 151 1.89 -38.53 -19.29
N VAL A 152 2.63 -39.45 -19.88
CA VAL A 152 2.10 -40.74 -20.32
C VAL A 152 1.83 -41.54 -19.06
N HIS A 153 0.59 -41.98 -18.88
CA HIS A 153 0.16 -42.83 -17.77
C HIS A 153 1.21 -43.92 -17.44
N GLY A 154 1.72 -43.93 -16.21
CA GLY A 154 2.33 -45.15 -15.64
C GLY A 154 3.71 -45.06 -14.97
N SER A 155 4.39 -43.93 -14.89
CA SER A 155 5.67 -43.89 -14.14
C SER A 155 5.87 -42.60 -13.35
N THR A 156 5.72 -42.73 -12.03
CA THR A 156 6.02 -41.71 -11.03
C THR A 156 7.54 -41.48 -10.95
N LEU A 157 8.03 -40.33 -11.39
CA LEU A 157 9.38 -39.88 -11.02
C LEU A 157 9.35 -39.38 -9.58
N LEU A 158 9.61 -40.29 -8.64
CA LEU A 158 9.85 -39.93 -7.24
C LEU A 158 11.24 -39.30 -7.15
N CYS A 159 11.31 -37.98 -7.21
CA CYS A 159 12.50 -37.24 -6.78
C CYS A 159 12.50 -37.20 -5.24
N SER A 160 12.82 -38.35 -4.62
CA SER A 160 13.07 -38.45 -3.18
C SER A 160 14.57 -38.42 -2.92
N PRO A 161 15.04 -37.73 -1.86
CA PRO A 161 16.47 -37.56 -1.57
C PRO A 161 17.20 -38.87 -1.18
N LEU A 162 16.48 -40.00 -1.10
CA LEU A 162 17.03 -41.29 -0.65
C LEU A 162 17.62 -42.17 -1.77
N PHE A 163 17.53 -41.80 -3.05
CA PHE A 163 18.09 -42.58 -4.18
C PHE A 163 19.33 -41.96 -4.82
N PHE A 164 20.08 -41.13 -4.09
CA PHE A 164 21.30 -40.50 -4.62
C PHE A 164 22.52 -41.43 -4.77
N PHE A 165 22.47 -42.68 -4.30
CA PHE A 165 23.68 -43.52 -4.23
C PHE A 165 23.79 -44.72 -5.19
N SER A 166 22.81 -45.02 -6.05
CA SER A 166 22.92 -46.22 -6.94
C SER A 166 23.02 -45.94 -8.44
N ALA A 167 23.00 -44.68 -8.89
CA ALA A 167 23.00 -44.39 -10.33
C ALA A 167 24.41 -44.21 -10.96
N LEU A 168 25.49 -44.61 -10.27
CA LEU A 168 26.85 -44.51 -10.81
C LEU A 168 27.31 -45.73 -11.64
N THR A 169 26.52 -46.80 -11.74
CA THR A 169 26.98 -48.05 -12.41
C THR A 169 26.29 -48.42 -13.71
N ALA A 170 25.38 -47.60 -14.26
CA ALA A 170 24.74 -47.88 -15.56
C ALA A 170 24.94 -46.76 -16.58
N ALA A 171 26.10 -46.10 -16.55
CA ALA A 171 26.54 -45.24 -17.65
C ALA A 171 27.33 -46.06 -18.68
N LYS A 172 26.63 -46.82 -19.53
CA LYS A 172 27.15 -47.30 -20.82
C LYS A 172 25.97 -47.69 -21.71
N ASN A 173 25.78 -46.93 -22.80
CA ASN A 173 24.91 -47.19 -23.96
C ASN A 173 23.44 -46.74 -23.92
N ILE A 174 23.19 -45.44 -23.73
CA ILE A 174 21.93 -44.82 -24.23
C ILE A 174 22.28 -43.47 -24.91
N PRO A 175 21.92 -43.25 -26.19
CA PRO A 175 22.32 -42.05 -26.95
C PRO A 175 21.49 -40.79 -26.63
N PHE A 176 20.75 -40.77 -25.52
CA PHE A 176 19.87 -39.66 -25.12
C PHE A 176 20.41 -38.77 -23.98
N ALA A 177 21.69 -38.91 -23.64
CA ALA A 177 22.32 -38.25 -22.49
C ALA A 177 22.77 -36.78 -22.74
N LYS A 178 22.12 -36.03 -23.64
CA LYS A 178 22.34 -34.57 -23.76
C LYS A 178 21.28 -33.73 -23.07
N SER A 179 20.09 -34.26 -22.81
CA SER A 179 19.00 -33.47 -22.19
C SER A 179 18.87 -33.65 -20.68
N VAL A 180 19.51 -34.66 -20.09
CA VAL A 180 19.40 -34.95 -18.64
C VAL A 180 20.46 -34.20 -17.82
N CYS A 181 21.55 -33.76 -18.46
CA CYS A 181 22.65 -33.08 -17.75
C CYS A 181 22.33 -31.63 -17.35
N GLU A 182 21.37 -30.97 -18.01
CA GLU A 182 20.96 -29.60 -17.61
C GLU A 182 20.02 -29.58 -16.40
N CYS A 183 19.35 -30.70 -16.07
CA CYS A 183 18.57 -30.80 -14.83
C CYS A 183 19.45 -30.85 -13.58
N LEU A 184 20.65 -31.43 -13.66
CA LEU A 184 21.57 -31.52 -12.52
C LEU A 184 22.20 -30.17 -12.17
N LEU A 185 22.45 -29.31 -13.17
CA LEU A 185 23.00 -27.97 -12.95
C LEU A 185 21.97 -27.01 -12.33
N PHE A 186 20.67 -27.20 -12.59
CA PHE A 186 19.63 -26.36 -11.99
C PHE A 186 19.29 -26.73 -10.53
N LEU A 187 19.44 -27.99 -10.12
CA LEU A 187 19.24 -28.38 -8.72
C LEU A 187 20.30 -27.79 -7.79
N GLN A 188 21.50 -27.51 -8.28
CA GLN A 188 22.57 -26.91 -7.48
C GLN A 188 22.33 -25.41 -7.15
N ASN A 189 21.42 -24.75 -7.88
CA ASN A 189 21.01 -23.37 -7.62
C ASN A 189 19.65 -23.22 -6.92
N CYS A 190 18.98 -24.32 -6.56
CA CYS A 190 17.73 -24.29 -5.78
C CYS A 190 17.95 -24.43 -4.26
N VAL A 191 19.20 -24.53 -3.81
CA VAL A 191 19.56 -24.51 -2.38
C VAL A 191 20.67 -23.50 -2.15
N ARG A 192 20.38 -22.20 -2.31
CA ARG A 192 21.13 -21.13 -1.62
C ARG A 192 20.34 -19.81 -1.60
N PHE A 193 20.01 -19.43 -0.36
CA PHE A 193 19.40 -18.21 0.15
C PHE A 193 17.91 -18.00 -0.09
#